data_AF-A0A3A3D417-F1
#
_entry.id   AF-A0A3A3D417-F1
#
_cell.length_a   1.000
_cell.length_b   1.000
_cell.length_c   1.000
_cell.angle_alpha   90.00
_cell.angle_beta   90.00
_cell.angle_gamma   90.00
#
_symmetry.space_group_name_H-M   'P 1'
#
loop_
_entity.id
_entity.type
_entity.pdbx_description
1 polymer ?
#
loop_
_entity_poly.entity_id
_entity_poly.type
_entity_poly.pdbx_seq_one_letter_code
_entity_poly.pdbx_strand_id
1 'polypeptide(L)'
;MSKGKRYTQEFKIEAVKQITERGYSVTEVSERLDICTKTLYHWRSPLSDKPKSVKSSDEQLRIAKLEAELKRVTEERDILKKAARYFASNPE
;
A
#
# COMPACT_ATOMS: atom_id res chain seq x y z
N MET A 1 32.14 16.80 -22.29
CA MET A 1 31.11 16.60 -21.24
C MET A 1 30.72 15.13 -21.22
N SER A 2 31.19 14.35 -20.24
CA SER A 2 30.82 12.93 -20.09
C SER A 2 29.33 12.82 -19.78
N LYS A 3 28.58 12.03 -20.56
CA LYS A 3 27.19 11.71 -20.23
C LYS A 3 27.20 10.69 -19.09
N GLY A 4 26.74 11.09 -17.91
CA GLY A 4 26.65 10.18 -16.76
C GLY A 4 25.83 8.93 -17.07
N LYS A 5 26.19 7.80 -16.44
CA LYS A 5 25.44 6.53 -16.54
C LYS A 5 23.96 6.79 -16.20
N ARG A 6 23.05 6.43 -17.11
CA ARG A 6 21.61 6.53 -16.91
C ARG A 6 21.05 5.16 -16.54
N TYR A 7 20.32 5.12 -15.43
CA TYR A 7 19.62 3.92 -14.97
C TYR A 7 18.13 4.05 -15.22
N THR A 8 17.49 2.95 -15.61
CA THR A 8 16.03 2.88 -15.79
C THR A 8 15.33 3.08 -14.44
N GLN A 9 14.08 3.54 -14.48
CA GLN A 9 13.32 3.79 -13.26
C GLN A 9 13.08 2.50 -12.47
N GLU A 10 12.81 1.39 -13.18
CA GLU A 10 12.63 0.06 -12.58
C GLU A 10 13.86 -0.39 -11.81
N PHE A 11 15.05 -0.20 -12.39
CA PHE A 11 16.32 -0.55 -11.75
C PHE A 11 16.52 0.22 -10.43
N LYS A 12 16.23 1.53 -10.44
CA LYS A 12 16.33 2.37 -9.23
C LYS A 12 15.37 1.90 -8.13
N ILE A 13 14.14 1.53 -8.51
CA ILE A 13 13.12 1.04 -7.57
C ILE A 13 13.56 -0.28 -6.95
N GLU A 14 13.98 -1.26 -7.75
CA GLU A 14 14.45 -2.56 -7.26
C GLU A 14 15.66 -2.41 -6.32
N ALA A 15 16.63 -1.55 -6.68
CA ALA A 15 17.79 -1.27 -5.84
C ALA A 15 17.39 -0.69 -4.47
N VAL A 16 16.43 0.24 -4.43
CA VAL A 16 15.92 0.81 -3.16
C VAL A 16 15.13 -0.22 -2.36
N LYS A 17 14.33 -1.08 -3.02
CA LYS A 17 13.58 -2.17 -2.34
C LYS A 17 14.49 -3.17 -1.65
N GLN A 18 15.66 -3.48 -2.23
CA GLN A 18 16.65 -4.33 -1.56
C GLN A 18 17.07 -3.76 -0.21
N ILE A 19 17.17 -2.44 -0.09
CA ILE A 19 17.53 -1.76 1.16
C ILE A 19 16.34 -1.68 2.12
N THR A 20 15.15 -1.32 1.63
CA THR A 20 13.99 -1.03 2.49
C THR A 20 13.14 -2.24 2.85
N GLU A 21 12.90 -3.15 1.90
CA GLU A 21 12.01 -4.30 2.08
C GLU A 21 12.80 -5.55 2.47
N ARG A 22 13.99 -5.75 1.89
CA ARG A 22 14.83 -6.93 2.16
C ARG A 22 15.87 -6.71 3.26
N GLY A 23 16.04 -5.46 3.71
CA GLY A 23 16.91 -5.12 4.84
C GLY A 23 18.41 -5.16 4.56
N TYR A 24 18.83 -5.21 3.29
CA TYR A 24 20.26 -5.18 2.95
C TYR A 24 20.87 -3.80 3.25
N SER A 25 22.16 -3.80 3.60
CA SER A 25 22.89 -2.55 3.83
C SER A 25 23.12 -1.80 2.52
N VAL A 26 23.19 -0.47 2.58
CA VAL A 26 23.46 0.37 1.40
C VAL A 26 24.79 -0.01 0.75
N THR A 27 25.81 -0.33 1.56
CA THR A 27 27.13 -0.77 1.11
C THR A 27 27.07 -2.08 0.33
N GLU A 28 26.37 -3.09 0.86
CA GLU A 28 26.22 -4.38 0.18
C GLU A 28 25.51 -4.25 -1.17
N VAL A 29 24.44 -3.46 -1.22
CA VAL A 29 23.69 -3.22 -2.48
C VAL A 29 24.54 -2.43 -3.47
N SER A 30 25.36 -1.49 -2.98
CA SER A 30 26.28 -0.69 -3.79
C SER A 30 27.33 -1.57 -4.48
N GLU A 31 27.94 -2.48 -3.73
CA GLU A 31 28.95 -3.43 -4.23
C GLU A 31 28.34 -4.42 -5.22
N ARG A 32 27.18 -4.99 -4.89
CA ARG A 32 26.49 -5.96 -5.76
C ARG A 32 26.08 -5.37 -7.10
N LEU A 33 25.66 -4.10 -7.12
CA LEU A 33 25.16 -3.43 -8.33
C LEU A 33 26.23 -2.62 -9.07
N ASP A 34 27.47 -2.59 -8.57
CA ASP A 34 28.58 -1.76 -9.08
C ASP A 34 28.19 -0.29 -9.26
N ILE A 35 27.58 0.28 -8.23
CA ILE A 35 27.18 1.70 -8.18
C ILE A 35 27.77 2.37 -6.95
N CYS A 36 27.79 3.70 -6.94
CA CYS A 36 28.25 4.45 -5.78
C CYS A 36 27.16 4.52 -4.70
N THR A 37 27.54 4.39 -3.43
CA THR A 37 26.63 4.51 -2.28
C THR A 37 25.87 5.84 -2.29
N LYS A 38 26.52 6.93 -2.69
CA LYS A 38 25.89 8.26 -2.85
C LYS A 38 24.74 8.25 -3.84
N THR A 39 24.84 7.46 -4.91
CA THR A 39 23.77 7.28 -5.90
C THR A 39 22.56 6.56 -5.29
N LEU A 40 22.80 5.53 -4.48
CA LEU A 40 21.74 4.84 -3.74
C LEU A 40 21.04 5.74 -2.72
N TYR A 41 21.79 6.55 -1.96
CA TYR A 41 21.20 7.55 -1.06
C TYR A 41 20.34 8.58 -1.82
N HIS A 42 20.82 9.03 -2.98
CA HIS A 42 20.07 9.96 -3.83
C HIS A 42 18.79 9.34 -4.40
N TRP A 43 18.77 8.04 -4.71
CA TRP A 43 17.53 7.36 -5.12
C TRP A 43 16.61 7.07 -3.95
N ARG A 44 17.16 6.81 -2.75
CA ARG A 44 16.38 6.56 -1.54
C ARG A 44 15.54 7.77 -1.14
N SER A 45 16.05 9.00 -1.26
CA SER A 45 15.31 10.22 -0.89
C SER A 45 13.94 10.36 -1.60
N PRO A 46 13.85 10.41 -2.95
CA PRO A 46 12.59 10.55 -3.67
C PRO A 46 11.70 9.29 -3.62
N LEU A 47 12.24 8.12 -3.29
CA LEU A 47 11.49 6.87 -3.16
C LEU A 47 11.01 6.59 -1.73
N SER A 48 11.66 7.18 -0.73
CA SER A 48 11.16 7.24 0.65
C SER A 48 10.05 8.30 0.75
N ASP A 49 10.17 9.39 -0.02
CA ASP A 49 9.12 10.37 -0.29
C ASP A 49 8.17 9.91 -1.42
N LYS A 50 7.82 8.62 -1.48
CA LYS A 50 6.68 8.23 -2.31
C LYS A 50 5.46 9.03 -1.81
N PRO A 51 4.75 9.75 -2.68
CA PRO A 51 3.46 10.30 -2.33
C PRO A 51 2.50 9.13 -2.10
N LYS A 52 2.40 8.66 -0.86
CA LYS A 52 1.25 7.88 -0.42
C LYS A 52 -0.04 8.72 -0.57
N SER A 53 0.03 10.03 -0.79
CA SER A 53 -1.12 10.91 -0.54
C SER A 53 -2.20 10.95 -1.62
N VAL A 54 -1.99 10.51 -2.86
CA VAL A 54 -3.06 10.61 -3.88
C VAL A 54 -3.89 9.32 -4.00
N LYS A 55 -3.25 8.14 -4.02
CA LYS A 55 -3.98 6.87 -4.03
C LYS A 55 -4.60 6.53 -2.67
N SER A 56 -3.94 6.91 -1.57
CA SER A 56 -4.46 6.65 -0.22
C SER A 56 -5.78 7.35 0.04
N SER A 57 -5.99 8.58 -0.48
CA SER A 57 -7.24 9.31 -0.25
C SER A 57 -8.41 8.65 -0.96
N ASP A 58 -8.28 8.33 -2.25
CA ASP A 58 -9.33 7.65 -3.00
C ASP A 58 -9.60 6.24 -2.47
N GLU A 59 -8.55 5.54 -2.05
CA GLU A 59 -8.66 4.21 -1.45
C GLU A 59 -9.33 4.28 -0.06
N GLN A 60 -9.01 5.28 0.76
CA GLN A 60 -9.69 5.54 2.03
C GLN A 60 -11.16 5.89 1.84
N LEU A 61 -11.49 6.70 0.82
CA LEU A 61 -12.88 7.01 0.48
C LEU A 61 -13.64 5.77 0.01
N ARG A 62 -13.00 4.88 -0.75
CA ARG A 62 -13.60 3.59 -1.14
C ARG A 62 -13.81 2.67 0.06
N ILE A 63 -12.82 2.58 0.96
CA ILE A 63 -12.91 1.80 2.19
C ILE A 63 -14.07 2.31 3.05
N ALA A 64 -14.15 3.63 3.30
CA ALA A 64 -15.23 4.23 4.09
C ALA A 64 -16.61 3.97 3.49
N LYS A 65 -16.74 4.04 2.15
CA LYS A 65 -17.99 3.69 1.45
C LYS A 65 -18.35 2.22 1.61
N LEU A 66 -17.38 1.32 1.48
CA LEU A 66 -17.59 -0.12 1.63
C LEU A 66 -17.97 -0.49 3.07
N GLU A 67 -17.34 0.12 4.06
CA GLU A 67 -17.68 -0.07 5.48
C GLU A 67 -19.11 0.40 5.80
N ALA A 68 -19.52 1.55 5.26
CA ALA A 68 -20.89 2.06 5.41
C ALA A 68 -21.93 1.11 4.78
N GLU A 69 -21.66 0.59 3.59
CA GLU A 69 -22.56 -0.34 2.90
C GLU A 69 -22.64 -1.68 3.65
N LEU A 70 -21.51 -2.20 4.12
CA LEU A 70 -21.46 -3.41 4.94
C LEU A 70 -22.27 -3.24 6.23
N LYS A 71 -22.17 -2.08 6.88
CA LYS A 71 -22.95 -1.78 8.08
C LYS A 71 -24.45 -1.79 7.76
N ARG A 72 -24.89 -1.07 6.71
CA ARG A 72 -26.29 -1.02 6.27
C ARG A 72 -26.86 -2.41 6.01
N VAL A 73 -26.17 -3.21 5.18
CA VAL A 73 -26.61 -4.56 4.81
C VAL A 73 -26.62 -5.50 6.03
N THR A 74 -25.67 -5.33 6.95
CA THR A 74 -25.64 -6.12 8.20
C THR A 74 -26.83 -5.79 9.09
N GLU A 75 -27.15 -4.51 9.25
CA GLU A 75 -28.32 -4.05 10.02
C GLU A 75 -29.63 -4.56 9.42
N GLU A 76 -29.82 -4.45 8.10
CA GLU A 76 -31.00 -4.97 7.39
C GLU A 76 -31.17 -6.47 7.62
N ARG A 77 -30.09 -7.23 7.44
CA ARG A 77 -30.09 -8.68 7.69
C ARG A 77 -30.46 -8.99 9.14
N ASP A 78 -29.96 -8.21 10.10
CA ASP A 78 -30.21 -8.46 11.52
C ASP A 78 -31.63 -8.09 11.93
N ILE A 79 -32.23 -7.06 11.32
CA ILE A 79 -33.65 -6.75 11.46
C ILE A 79 -34.50 -7.91 10.94
N LEU A 80 -34.21 -8.42 9.74
CA LEU A 80 -34.94 -9.55 9.17
C LEU A 80 -34.81 -10.81 10.03
N LYS A 81 -33.62 -11.09 10.57
CA LYS A 81 -33.41 -12.21 11.51
C LYS A 81 -34.21 -12.03 12.79
N LYS A 82 -34.27 -10.81 13.35
CA LYS A 82 -35.08 -10.50 14.55
C LYS A 82 -36.57 -10.69 14.26
N ALA A 83 -37.06 -10.19 13.14
CA ALA A 83 -38.45 -10.37 12.72
C ALA A 83 -38.80 -11.85 12.55
N ALA A 84 -37.97 -12.61 11.82
CA ALA A 84 -38.18 -14.04 11.64
C ALA A 84 -38.22 -14.81 12.97
N ARG A 85 -37.35 -14.46 13.93
CA ARG A 85 -37.40 -15.05 15.29
C ARG A 85 -38.69 -14.69 16.03
N TYR A 86 -39.10 -13.42 15.98
CA TYR A 86 -40.35 -12.97 16.63
C TYR A 86 -41.57 -13.71 16.07
N PHE A 87 -41.68 -13.82 14.75
CA PHE A 87 -42.78 -14.55 14.12
C PHE A 87 -42.74 -16.06 14.39
N ALA A 88 -41.54 -16.65 14.50
CA ALA A 88 -41.41 -18.06 14.86
C ALA A 88 -41.73 -18.34 16.34
N SER A 89 -41.50 -17.39 17.26
CA SER A 89 -41.81 -17.54 18.69
C SER A 89 -43.25 -17.19 19.06
N ASN A 90 -43.94 -16.43 18.21
CA ASN A 90 -45.32 -16.01 18.40
C ASN A 90 -46.18 -16.46 17.20
N PRO A 91 -46.39 -17.78 17.02
CA PRO A 91 -47.40 -18.25 16.09
C PRO A 91 -48.79 -17.87 16.65
N GLU A 92 -49.62 -17.25 15.81
CA GLU A 92 -51.07 -17.13 16.04
C GLU A 92 -51.70 -18.51 16.32
#